data_AF-E1RBR6-F1
#
_entry.id   AF-E1RBR6-F1
#
_cell.length_a   1.000
_cell.length_b   1.000
_cell.length_c   1.000
_cell.angle_alpha   90.00
_cell.angle_beta   90.00
_cell.angle_gamma   90.00
#
_symmetry.space_group_name_H-M   'P 1'
#
loop_
_entity.id
_entity.type
_entity.pdbx_description
1 polymer ?
#
loop_
_entity_poly.entity_id
_entity_poly.type
_entity_poly.pdbx_seq_one_letter_code
_entity_poly.pdbx_strand_id
1 'polypeptide(L)' 'MQTAKIFQNVRYQAVRLPKEYQVKGNEVYIQKHGDAVLLFPPEKIGELFVEGINEFSDDFMSTGRESL' A
#
# COMPACT_ATOMS: atom_id res chain seq x y z
N MET A 1 14.67 5.13 12.61
CA MET A 1 14.04 3.89 12.11
C MET A 1 13.91 2.92 13.28
N GLN A 2 12.79 2.20 13.37
CA GLN A 2 12.61 1.13 14.35
C GLN A 2 12.53 -0.22 13.65
N THR A 3 12.98 -1.27 14.33
CA THR A 3 12.86 -2.65 13.86
C THR A 3 11.69 -3.35 14.53
N ALA A 4 10.98 -4.20 13.80
CA ALA A 4 9.93 -5.06 14.34
C ALA A 4 10.41 -6.52 14.42
N LYS A 5 9.84 -7.30 15.34
CA LYS A 5 10.12 -8.73 15.41
C LYS A 5 9.28 -9.49 14.38
N ILE A 6 9.94 -10.40 13.68
CA ILE A 6 9.30 -11.36 12.78
C ILE A 6 9.08 -12.67 13.54
N PHE A 7 7.88 -13.24 13.38
CA PHE A 7 7.50 -14.55 13.84
C PHE A 7 7.23 -15.42 12.62
N GLN A 8 7.66 -16.66 12.67
CA GLN A 8 7.47 -17.62 11.59
C GLN A 8 6.93 -18.91 12.16
N ASN A 9 5.94 -19.49 11.48
CA ASN A 9 5.65 -20.91 11.61
C ASN A 9 5.67 -21.57 10.21
N VAL A 10 5.29 -22.84 10.15
CA VAL A 10 5.30 -23.62 8.90
C VAL A 10 4.36 -23.03 7.83
N ARG A 11 3.29 -22.33 8.23
CA ARG A 11 2.22 -21.88 7.33
C ARG A 11 2.25 -20.38 7.03
N TYR A 12 2.82 -19.56 7.91
CA TYR A 12 2.82 -18.11 7.74
C TYR A 12 4.01 -17.41 8.42
N GLN A 13 4.27 -16.20 7.93
CA GLN A 13 5.12 -15.20 8.55
C GLN A 13 4.25 -14.07 9.13
N ALA A 14 4.62 -13.53 10.28
CA ALA A 14 3.94 -12.41 10.91
C ALA A 14 4.94 -11.40 11.45
N VAL A 15 4.58 -10.10 11.39
CA VAL A 15 5.36 -9.00 11.96
C VAL A 15 4.60 -8.45 13.18
N ARG A 16 5.25 -8.38 14.34
CA ARG A 16 4.66 -7.70 15.51
C ARG A 16 4.94 -6.21 15.41
N LEU A 17 3.92 -5.46 15.00
CA LEU A 17 3.98 -4.01 14.90
C LEU A 17 4.12 -3.38 16.30
N PRO A 18 5.09 -2.45 16.50
CA PRO A 18 5.09 -1.56 17.65
C PRO A 18 3.82 -0.70 17.68
N LYS A 19 3.48 -0.16 18.85
CA LYS A 19 2.19 0.50 19.10
C LYS A 19 1.94 1.67 18.13
N GLU A 20 2.98 2.43 17.83
CA GLU A 20 2.97 3.58 16.93
C GLU A 20 2.76 3.23 15.44
N TYR A 21 2.97 1.95 15.05
CA TYR A 21 2.78 1.47 13.69
C TYR A 21 1.52 0.61 13.52
N GLN A 22 0.68 0.50 14.54
CA GLN A 22 -0.57 -0.27 14.45
C GLN A 22 -1.53 0.37 13.45
N VAL A 23 -2.03 -0.45 12.52
CA VAL A 23 -3.08 -0.06 11.58
C VAL A 23 -4.44 -0.30 12.24
N LYS A 24 -5.39 0.61 12.04
CA LYS A 24 -6.76 0.44 12.53
C LYS A 24 -7.50 -0.62 11.70
N GLY A 25 -8.45 -1.31 12.34
CA GLY A 25 -9.26 -2.34 11.71
C GLY A 25 -8.69 -3.75 11.84
N ASN A 26 -9.23 -4.66 11.04
CA ASN A 26 -9.01 -6.10 11.18
C ASN A 26 -8.23 -6.70 10.00
N GLU A 27 -8.06 -5.90 8.94
CA GLU A 27 -7.50 -6.30 7.66
C GLU A 27 -6.76 -5.11 7.03
N VAL A 28 -5.80 -5.45 6.18
CA VAL A 28 -5.02 -4.50 5.40
C VAL A 28 -4.85 -5.04 4.00
N TYR A 29 -4.79 -4.16 3.01
CA TYR A 29 -4.23 -4.52 1.72
C TYR A 29 -2.72 -4.68 1.84
N ILE A 30 -2.18 -5.59 1.04
CA ILE A 30 -0.76 -5.90 0.97
C ILE A 30 -0.27 -5.70 -0.45
N GLN A 31 0.82 -4.96 -0.60
CA GLN A 31 1.50 -4.77 -1.88
C GLN A 31 3.01 -4.94 -1.70
N LYS A 32 3.65 -5.66 -2.64
CA LYS A 32 5.10 -5.83 -2.66
C LYS A 32 5.72 -4.89 -3.69
N HIS A 33 6.73 -4.12 -3.27
CA HIS A 33 7.51 -3.22 -4.11
C HIS A 33 9.00 -3.50 -3.88
N GLY A 34 9.61 -4.25 -4.81
CA GLY A 34 10.98 -4.76 -4.62
C GLY A 34 11.06 -5.64 -3.37
N ASP A 35 11.93 -5.25 -2.43
CA ASP A 35 12.10 -5.92 -1.14
C ASP A 35 11.21 -5.35 -0.03
N ALA A 36 10.39 -4.34 -0.32
CA ALA A 36 9.47 -3.73 0.63
C ALA A 36 8.06 -4.34 0.54
N VAL A 37 7.39 -4.39 1.69
CA VAL A 37 5.96 -4.72 1.81
C VAL A 37 5.24 -3.51 2.36
N LEU A 38 4.25 -3.03 1.61
CA LEU A 38 3.37 -1.94 2.02
C LEU A 38 2.07 -2.53 2.54
N LEU A 39 1.63 -2.03 3.69
CA LEU A 39 0.37 -2.38 4.33
C LEU A 39 -0.46 -1.11 4.49
N PHE A 40 -1.69 -1.11 4.00
CA PHE A 40 -2.59 0.04 4.10
C PHE A 40 -4.03 -0.40 4.33
N PRO A 41 -4.82 0.37 5.09
CA PRO A 41 -6.18 -0.03 5.45
C PRO A 41 -7.11 0.06 4.22
N PRO A 42 -8.13 -0.81 4.11
CA PRO A 42 -8.99 -0.86 2.93
C PRO A 42 -9.76 0.42 2.63
N GLU A 43 -10.19 1.10 3.68
CA GLU A 43 -10.89 2.38 3.63
C GLU A 43 -10.10 3.48 2.89
N LYS A 44 -8.76 3.36 2.80
CA LYS A 44 -7.90 4.35 2.15
C LYS A 44 -7.63 4.11 0.67
N ILE A 45 -8.09 3.00 0.07
CA ILE A 45 -7.83 2.76 -1.36
C ILE A 45 -8.41 3.86 -2.22
N GLY A 46 -9.67 4.24 -1.99
CA GLY A 46 -10.32 5.27 -2.79
C GLY A 46 -9.59 6.61 -2.73
N GLU A 47 -9.18 7.01 -1.52
CA GLU A 47 -8.44 8.27 -1.29
C GLU A 47 -7.05 8.24 -1.94
N LEU A 48 -6.25 7.18 -1.71
CA LEU A 48 -4.92 7.03 -2.31
C LEU A 48 -4.97 6.98 -3.84
N PHE A 49 -6.01 6.36 -4.39
CA PHE A 49 -6.19 6.29 -5.84
C PHE A 49 -6.54 7.66 -6.43
N VAL A 50 -7.39 8.43 -5.75
CA VAL A 50 -7.74 9.80 -6.15
C VAL A 50 -6.53 10.73 -6.02
N GLU A 51 -5.78 10.63 -4.93
CA GLU A 51 -4.53 11.39 -4.74
C GLU A 51 -3.53 11.09 -5.87
N GLY A 52 -3.32 9.83 -6.22
CA GLY A 52 -2.44 9.44 -7.32
C GLY A 52 -2.91 9.94 -8.69
N ILE A 53 -4.23 10.02 -8.93
CA ILE A 53 -4.78 10.65 -10.14
C ILE A 53 -4.44 12.15 -10.17
N ASN A 54 -4.51 12.83 -9.03
CA ASN A 54 -4.22 14.25 -8.94
C ASN A 54 -2.73 14.60 -9.07
N GLU A 55 -1.83 13.61 -8.99
CA GLU A 55 -0.39 13.81 -9.24
C GLU A 55 -0.01 13.77 -10.72
N PHE A 56 -0.92 13.39 -11.62
CA PHE A 56 -0.67 13.49 -13.06
C PHE A 56 -0.54 14.96 -13.48
N SER A 57 0.36 15.22 -14.42
CA SER A 57 0.46 16.52 -15.05
C SER A 57 -0.81 16.84 -15.86
N ASP A 58 -1.12 18.13 -16.02
CA ASP A 58 -2.32 18.58 -16.73
C ASP A 58 -2.42 18.05 -18.17
N ASP A 59 -1.28 17.70 -18.78
CA ASP A 59 -1.17 17.18 -20.15
C ASP A 59 -1.23 15.65 -20.23
N PHE A 60 -1.32 14.94 -19.10
CA PHE A 60 -1.45 13.49 -19.06
C PHE A 60 -2.66 13.03 -19.87
N MET A 61 -2.43 12.15 -20.86
CA MET A 61 -3.46 11.64 -21.77
C MET A 61 -4.17 12.73 -22.61
N SER A 62 -3.55 13.89 -22.82
CA SER A 62 -4.13 15.01 -23.60
C SER A 62 -4.52 14.66 -25.04
N THR A 63 -3.88 13.65 -25.65
CA THR A 63 -4.18 13.15 -27.00
C THR A 63 -5.14 11.95 -27.00
N GLY A 64 -5.66 11.55 -25.84
CA GLY A 64 -6.55 10.40 -25.70
C GLY A 64 -5.85 9.05 -25.89
N ARG A 65 -6.64 7.98 -25.97
CA ARG A 65 -6.14 6.65 -26.34
C ARG A 65 -6.09 6.56 -27.86
N GLU A 66 -4.93 6.19 -28.41
CA GLU A 66 -4.88 5.78 -29.81
C GLU A 66 -5.68 4.48 -29.98
N SER A 67 -6.71 4.54 -30.81
CA SER A 67 -7.44 3.37 -31.27
C SER A 67 -6.62 2.68 -32.37
N LEU A 68 -6.36 1.38 -32.19
CA LEU A 68 -5.80 0.50 -33.23
C LEU A 68 -6.70 0.40 -34.46
#